data_AF-A0AAE1ERT4-F1
#
_entry.id   AF-A0AAE1ERT4-F1
#
_cell.length_a   1.000
_cell.length_b   1.000
_cell.length_c   1.000
_cell.angle_alpha   90.00
_cell.angle_beta   90.00
_cell.angle_gamma   90.00
#
_symmetry.space_group_name_H-M   'P 1'
#
loop_
_entity.id
_entity.type
_entity.pdbx_description
1 polymer ?
#
loop_
_entity_poly.entity_id
_entity_poly.type
_entity_poly.pdbx_seq_one_letter_code
_entity_poly.pdbx_strand_id
1 'polypeptide(L)'
;MKQKGVGWWCRGLGGGVGGWVVVSGVGWWCRGLGGGVGGWVVVSGVGWWCQGLGGGVRGWVVVSGVGWWCWGLGGGVRSWGEVLGVGAWCQGLGGGVRGWVLVSGVGWWCQGLGRGVRFN
;
A
#
# COMPACT_ATOMS: atom_id res chain seq x y z
N MET A 1 9.97 -2.76 -11.89
CA MET A 1 9.29 -1.88 -12.87
C MET A 1 9.37 -0.45 -12.37
N LYS A 2 9.79 0.50 -13.20
CA LYS A 2 9.88 1.92 -12.85
C LYS A 2 8.94 2.69 -13.77
N GLN A 3 8.02 3.46 -13.21
CA GLN A 3 7.05 4.21 -13.99
C GLN A 3 7.12 5.69 -13.66
N LYS A 4 7.07 6.51 -14.71
CA LYS A 4 7.06 7.97 -14.65
C LYS A 4 6.02 8.55 -15.60
N GLY A 5 5.19 9.48 -15.13
CA GLY A 5 4.22 10.17 -16.00
C GLY A 5 3.01 10.72 -15.25
N VAL A 6 2.11 11.36 -16.01
CA VAL A 6 0.81 11.83 -15.54
C VAL A 6 -0.29 10.93 -16.11
N GLY A 7 -1.18 10.39 -15.28
CA GLY A 7 -2.28 9.56 -15.79
C GLY A 7 -2.91 8.60 -14.77
N TRP A 8 -3.78 7.72 -15.29
CA TRP A 8 -4.49 6.69 -14.54
C TRP A 8 -3.84 5.32 -14.78
N TRP A 9 -3.61 4.56 -13.73
CA TRP A 9 -2.96 3.25 -13.83
C TRP A 9 -3.59 2.21 -12.91
N CYS A 10 -3.87 1.03 -13.45
CA CYS A 10 -4.42 -0.11 -12.70
C CYS A 10 -3.58 -1.36 -12.98
N ARG A 11 -3.12 -2.06 -11.94
CA ARG A 11 -2.38 -3.31 -12.08
C ARG A 11 -2.83 -4.40 -11.11
N GLY A 12 -3.24 -5.55 -11.65
CA GLY A 12 -3.40 -6.79 -10.88
C GLY A 12 -2.19 -7.70 -11.07
N LEU A 13 -1.67 -8.28 -9.99
CA LEU A 13 -0.69 -9.36 -10.04
C LEU A 13 -1.26 -10.58 -9.32
N GLY A 14 -1.33 -11.71 -10.04
CA GLY A 14 -1.72 -13.01 -9.50
C GLY A 14 -0.68 -13.59 -8.53
N GLY A 15 -1.07 -14.64 -7.80
CA GLY A 15 -0.26 -15.27 -6.75
C GLY A 15 1.10 -15.80 -7.22
N GLY A 16 2.09 -15.80 -6.32
CA GLY A 16 3.44 -16.34 -6.58
C GLY A 16 4.41 -15.42 -7.30
N VAL A 17 4.01 -14.18 -7.62
CA VAL A 17 4.86 -13.23 -8.36
C VAL A 17 5.55 -12.28 -7.40
N GLY A 18 6.88 -12.32 -7.36
CA GLY A 18 7.71 -11.35 -6.67
C GLY A 18 8.01 -10.11 -7.52
N GLY A 19 8.00 -8.91 -6.96
CA GLY A 19 8.38 -7.73 -7.76
C GLY A 19 8.58 -6.41 -7.02
N TRP A 20 9.54 -5.63 -7.54
CA TRP A 20 9.78 -4.25 -7.15
C TRP A 20 9.06 -3.30 -8.10
N VAL A 21 8.25 -2.38 -7.55
CA VAL A 21 7.57 -1.34 -8.33
C VAL A 21 7.94 0.00 -7.76
N VAL A 22 8.50 0.86 -8.62
CA VAL A 22 8.76 2.26 -8.30
C VAL A 22 7.84 3.10 -9.18
N VAL A 23 6.99 3.89 -8.55
CA VAL A 23 6.11 4.82 -9.25
C VAL A 23 6.49 6.22 -8.87
N SER A 24 6.64 7.08 -9.88
CA SER A 24 6.89 8.49 -9.65
C SER A 24 6.04 9.34 -10.59
N GLY A 25 5.19 10.23 -10.09
CA GLY A 25 4.35 11.02 -11.00
C GLY A 25 3.11 11.61 -10.35
N VAL A 26 2.22 12.16 -11.19
CA VAL A 26 0.97 12.77 -10.75
C VAL A 26 -0.21 11.99 -11.31
N GLY A 27 -1.13 11.51 -10.48
CA GLY A 27 -2.32 10.85 -10.99
C GLY A 27 -2.94 9.80 -10.07
N TRP A 28 -3.70 8.88 -10.68
CA TRP A 28 -4.45 7.84 -9.98
C TRP A 28 -3.82 6.48 -10.21
N TRP A 29 -3.63 5.72 -9.13
CA TRP A 29 -2.99 4.42 -9.15
C TRP A 29 -3.77 3.41 -8.34
N CYS A 30 -4.10 2.27 -8.95
CA CYS A 30 -4.74 1.14 -8.30
C CYS A 30 -3.89 -0.12 -8.47
N ARG A 31 -3.60 -0.83 -7.38
CA ARG A 31 -2.84 -2.08 -7.44
C ARG A 31 -3.48 -3.19 -6.60
N GLY A 32 -3.75 -4.33 -7.21
CA GLY A 32 -4.16 -5.57 -6.55
C GLY A 32 -3.04 -6.60 -6.57
N LEU A 33 -2.71 -7.18 -5.42
CA LEU A 33 -1.75 -8.29 -5.29
C LEU A 33 -2.49 -9.50 -4.71
N GLY A 34 -2.48 -10.62 -5.43
CA GLY A 34 -3.03 -11.90 -4.96
C GLY A 34 -2.19 -12.54 -3.84
N GLY A 35 -2.69 -13.64 -3.28
CA GLY A 35 -2.03 -14.33 -2.17
C GLY A 35 -0.69 -14.96 -2.54
N GLY A 36 0.24 -15.03 -1.59
CA GLY A 36 1.59 -15.58 -1.80
C GLY A 36 2.52 -14.66 -2.61
N VAL A 37 2.17 -13.38 -2.75
CA VAL A 37 3.00 -12.37 -3.43
C VAL A 37 3.94 -11.68 -2.43
N GLY A 38 5.19 -11.50 -2.84
CA GLY A 38 6.18 -10.69 -2.14
C GLY A 38 6.53 -9.46 -2.94
N GLY A 39 6.50 -8.25 -2.37
CA GLY A 39 6.82 -7.07 -3.18
C GLY A 39 7.23 -5.84 -2.40
N TRP A 40 8.08 -5.04 -3.03
CA TRP A 40 8.44 -3.71 -2.58
C TRP A 40 7.79 -2.67 -3.50
N VAL A 41 7.13 -1.69 -2.90
CA VAL A 41 6.48 -0.59 -3.59
C VAL A 41 7.07 0.70 -3.07
N VAL A 42 7.68 1.48 -3.96
CA VAL A 42 8.11 2.84 -3.65
C VAL A 42 7.27 3.77 -4.50
N VAL A 43 6.59 4.69 -3.85
CA VAL A 43 5.81 5.70 -4.55
C VAL A 43 6.30 7.07 -4.18
N SER A 44 6.53 7.89 -5.19
CA SER A 44 6.92 9.29 -5.00
C SER A 44 6.11 10.19 -5.92
N GLY A 45 5.14 10.94 -5.40
CA GLY A 45 4.25 11.68 -6.30
C GLY A 45 3.08 12.40 -5.67
N VAL A 46 2.22 12.96 -6.51
CA VAL A 46 1.01 13.65 -6.08
C VAL A 46 -0.22 12.95 -6.65
N GLY A 47 -1.20 12.58 -5.83
CA GLY A 47 -2.46 12.04 -6.34
C GLY A 47 -3.09 10.97 -5.46
N TRP A 48 -3.80 10.04 -6.10
CA TRP A 48 -4.62 9.04 -5.43
C TRP A 48 -4.06 7.65 -5.63
N TRP A 49 -3.96 6.90 -4.55
CA TRP A 49 -3.39 5.57 -4.52
C TRP A 49 -4.30 4.59 -3.80
N CYS A 50 -4.63 3.50 -4.46
CA CYS A 50 -5.40 2.39 -3.91
C CYS A 50 -4.59 1.10 -4.03
N GLN A 51 -4.36 0.40 -2.92
CA GLN A 51 -3.65 -0.87 -2.91
C GLN A 51 -4.48 -1.93 -2.18
N GLY A 52 -4.63 -3.11 -2.80
CA GLY A 52 -5.24 -4.29 -2.19
C GLY A 52 -4.23 -5.45 -2.15
N LEU A 53 -3.97 -6.01 -0.97
CA LEU A 53 -3.16 -7.21 -0.79
C LEU A 53 -4.04 -8.37 -0.32
N GLY A 54 -4.00 -9.51 -1.02
CA GLY A 54 -4.60 -10.76 -0.59
C GLY A 54 -3.83 -11.44 0.54
N GLY A 55 -4.36 -12.55 1.06
CA GLY A 55 -3.76 -13.24 2.20
C GLY A 55 -2.40 -13.91 1.91
N GLY A 56 -1.53 -13.98 2.92
CA GLY A 56 -0.19 -14.57 2.77
C GLY A 56 0.81 -13.70 1.99
N VAL A 57 0.52 -12.41 1.84
CA VAL A 57 1.43 -11.44 1.18
C VAL A 57 2.48 -10.93 2.16
N ARG A 58 3.70 -10.71 1.67
CA ARG A 58 4.74 -9.94 2.38
C ARG A 58 5.07 -8.68 1.57
N GLY A 59 4.81 -7.52 2.14
CA GLY A 59 4.92 -6.25 1.42
C GLY A 59 5.73 -5.21 2.17
N TRP A 60 6.55 -4.45 1.45
CA TRP A 60 7.10 -3.19 1.94
C TRP A 60 6.58 -2.07 1.04
N VAL A 61 6.04 -1.02 1.65
CA VAL A 61 5.50 0.14 0.94
C VAL A 61 6.13 1.38 1.52
N VAL A 62 6.87 2.11 0.70
CA VAL A 62 7.38 3.44 1.04
C VAL A 62 6.66 4.44 0.17
N VAL A 63 6.03 5.40 0.80
CA VAL A 63 5.35 6.48 0.12
C VAL A 63 5.98 7.79 0.50
N SER A 64 6.24 8.63 -0.50
CA SER A 64 6.71 9.99 -0.32
C SER A 64 5.91 10.93 -1.22
N GLY A 65 5.01 11.75 -0.69
CA GLY A 65 4.21 12.60 -1.56
C GLY A 65 2.99 13.26 -0.95
N VAL A 66 2.15 13.82 -1.82
CA VAL A 66 0.94 14.54 -1.41
C VAL A 66 -0.31 13.88 -2.01
N GLY A 67 -1.31 13.54 -1.19
CA GLY A 67 -2.60 13.08 -1.71
C GLY A 67 -3.31 12.01 -0.88
N TRP A 68 -4.09 11.17 -1.54
CA TRP A 68 -5.00 10.22 -0.90
C TRP A 68 -4.55 8.79 -1.09
N TRP A 69 -4.59 8.02 -0.01
CA TRP A 69 -4.05 6.68 0.06
C TRP A 69 -5.05 5.74 0.71
N CYS A 70 -5.39 4.67 0.01
CA CYS A 70 -6.29 3.63 0.48
C CYS A 70 -5.59 2.28 0.40
N TRP A 71 -5.53 1.56 1.50
CA TRP A 71 -4.86 0.26 1.58
C TRP A 71 -5.78 -0.80 2.20
N GLY A 72 -6.11 -1.85 1.45
CA GLY A 72 -6.79 -3.04 1.94
C GLY A 72 -5.81 -4.21 2.07
N LEU A 73 -5.73 -4.80 3.26
CA LEU A 73 -4.86 -5.92 3.58
C LEU A 73 -5.71 -7.12 4.02
N GLY A 74 -5.63 -8.22 3.28
CA GLY A 74 -6.30 -9.49 3.63
C GLY A 74 -5.65 -10.19 4.82
N GLY A 75 -6.25 -11.29 5.27
CA GLY A 75 -5.75 -12.01 6.45
C GLY A 75 -4.40 -12.70 6.25
N GLY A 76 -3.57 -12.74 7.30
CA GLY A 76 -2.24 -13.38 7.23
C GLY A 76 -1.19 -12.60 6.45
N VAL A 77 -1.39 -11.29 6.26
CA VAL A 77 -0.41 -10.41 5.60
C VAL A 77 0.63 -9.89 6.59
N ARG A 78 1.88 -9.77 6.13
CA ARG A 78 2.93 -9.02 6.81
C ARG A 78 3.35 -7.83 5.98
N SER A 79 3.04 -6.62 6.45
CA SER A 79 3.34 -5.39 5.73
C SER A 79 4.16 -4.42 6.55
N TRP A 80 5.14 -3.78 5.93
CA TRP A 80 5.80 -2.59 6.46
C TRP A 80 5.45 -1.39 5.59
N GLY A 81 5.02 -0.31 6.22
CA GLY A 81 4.61 0.93 5.56
C GLY A 81 5.41 2.09 6.11
N GLU A 82 6.11 2.84 5.26
CA GLU A 82 6.64 4.15 5.59
C GLU A 82 5.92 5.19 4.77
N VAL A 83 5.42 6.22 5.43
CA VAL A 83 4.67 7.30 4.83
C VAL A 83 5.36 8.60 5.14
N LEU A 84 5.76 9.31 4.10
CA LEU A 84 6.38 10.62 4.16
C LEU A 84 5.53 11.60 3.35
N GLY A 85 4.98 12.64 3.97
CA GLY A 85 4.29 13.72 3.25
C GLY A 85 2.89 14.06 3.74
N VAL A 86 2.08 14.69 2.89
CA VAL A 86 0.85 15.38 3.31
C VAL A 86 -0.38 14.77 2.66
N GLY A 87 -1.40 14.40 3.44
CA GLY A 87 -2.65 13.91 2.84
C GLY A 87 -3.49 12.99 3.70
N ALA A 88 -4.41 12.26 3.05
CA ALA A 88 -5.36 11.39 3.73
C ALA A 88 -5.05 9.92 3.48
N TRP A 89 -5.21 9.11 4.53
CA TRP A 89 -4.77 7.74 4.58
C TRP A 89 -5.85 6.85 5.17
N CYS A 90 -6.28 5.84 4.43
CA CYS A 90 -7.27 4.86 4.85
C CYS A 90 -6.65 3.47 4.78
N GLN A 91 -6.66 2.73 5.88
CA GLN A 91 -6.11 1.37 5.94
C GLN A 91 -7.13 0.39 6.52
N GLY A 92 -7.54 -0.61 5.73
CA GLY A 92 -8.34 -1.75 6.18
C GLY A 92 -7.46 -2.98 6.39
N LEU A 93 -7.45 -3.53 7.61
CA LEU A 93 -6.68 -4.71 7.97
C LEU A 93 -7.61 -5.90 8.24
N GLY A 94 -7.40 -7.01 7.53
CA GLY A 94 -8.05 -8.28 7.81
C GLY A 94 -7.47 -8.98 9.04
N GLY A 95 -8.12 -10.06 9.49
CA GLY A 95 -7.65 -10.81 10.66
C GLY A 95 -6.27 -11.46 10.48
N GLY A 96 -5.42 -11.39 11.50
CA GLY A 96 -4.08 -11.97 11.45
C GLY A 96 -3.06 -11.19 10.61
N VAL A 97 -3.35 -9.92 10.28
CA VAL A 97 -2.34 -9.01 9.74
C VAL A 97 -1.36 -8.61 10.84
N ARG A 98 -0.06 -8.67 10.53
CA ARG A 98 1.00 -8.06 11.34
C ARG A 98 1.66 -6.97 10.51
N GLY A 99 1.31 -5.73 10.82
CA GLY A 99 1.75 -4.57 10.06
C GLY A 99 2.44 -3.54 10.95
N TRP A 100 3.50 -2.93 10.44
CA TRP A 100 4.09 -1.72 11.02
C TRP A 100 3.86 -0.57 10.04
N VAL A 101 3.44 0.58 10.57
CA VAL A 101 3.28 1.79 9.78
C VAL A 101 3.98 2.92 10.50
N LEU A 102 4.97 3.52 9.84
CA LEU A 102 5.65 4.72 10.29
C LEU A 102 5.16 5.88 9.43
N VAL A 103 4.50 6.85 10.05
CA VAL A 103 3.99 8.05 9.37
C VAL A 103 4.79 9.25 9.83
N SER A 104 5.40 9.93 8.87
CA SER A 104 6.16 11.17 9.03
C SER A 104 5.56 12.20 8.07
N GLY A 105 4.50 12.87 8.51
CA GLY A 105 3.64 13.63 7.63
C GLY A 105 2.52 14.39 8.33
N VAL A 106 1.78 15.21 7.56
CA VAL A 106 0.62 15.98 8.06
C VAL A 106 -0.63 15.52 7.32
N GLY A 107 -1.67 15.12 8.05
CA GLY A 107 -2.98 14.88 7.46
C GLY A 107 -3.83 13.87 8.22
N TRP A 108 -4.79 13.26 7.52
CA TRP A 108 -5.84 12.46 8.13
C TRP A 108 -5.54 10.97 8.01
N TRP A 109 -5.76 10.22 9.09
CA TRP A 109 -5.61 8.77 9.09
C TRP A 109 -6.88 8.07 9.60
N CYS A 110 -7.34 7.10 8.85
CA CYS A 110 -8.45 6.22 9.18
C CYS A 110 -7.96 4.76 9.10
N GLN A 111 -8.16 4.02 10.18
CA GLN A 111 -7.79 2.60 10.24
C GLN A 111 -9.00 1.75 10.61
N GLY A 112 -9.35 0.81 9.73
CA GLY A 112 -10.36 -0.21 9.97
C GLY A 112 -9.70 -1.55 10.30
N LEU A 113 -10.04 -2.13 11.45
CA LEU A 113 -9.46 -3.38 11.93
C LEU A 113 -10.49 -4.50 11.88
N GLY A 114 -10.14 -5.58 11.19
CA GLY A 114 -10.81 -6.87 11.28
C GLY A 114 -10.43 -7.59 12.58
N ARG A 115 -11.24 -8.56 12.98
CA ARG A 115 -11.00 -9.36 14.19
C ARG A 115 -9.61 -10.02 14.17
N GLY A 116 -8.83 -9.86 15.24
CA GLY A 116 -7.55 -10.55 15.42
C GLY A 116 -6.31 -9.84 14.83
N VAL A 117 -6.40 -8.54 14.53
CA VAL A 117 -5.21 -7.71 14.25
C VAL A 117 -4.47 -7.40 15.56
N ARG A 118 -3.14 -7.53 15.57
CA ARG A 118 -2.28 -7.13 16.69
C ARG A 118 -1.20 -6.19 16.18
N PHE A 119 -1.10 -5.03 16.81
CA PHE A 119 0.06 -4.15 16.72
C PHE A 119 1.07 -4.58 17.78
N ASN A 120 2.34 -4.54 17.43
CA ASN A 120 3.44 -4.69 18.37
C ASN A 120 4.23 -3.39 18.33
#